data_AF-A0A430PX17-F1
#
_entry.id   AF-A0A430PX17-F1
#
_cell.length_a   1.000
_cell.length_b   1.000
_cell.length_c   1.000
_cell.angle_alpha   90.00
_cell.angle_beta   90.00
_cell.angle_gamma   90.00
#
_symmetry.space_group_name_H-M   'P 1'
#
loop_
_entity.id
_entity.type
_entity.pdbx_description
1 polymer ?
#
loop_
_entity_poly.entity_id
_entity_poly.type
_entity_poly.pdbx_seq_one_letter_code
_entity_poly.pdbx_strand_id
1 'polypeptide(L)'
;MSGRGKGGKSRAKAKTRSARAGLQFPVGRVHRLLRKGNYAERVGAGAPVYLAAVLEYLAAEEVLFFIFLEWVDSTIWLPKLK
;
A
#
# COMPACT_ATOMS: atom_id res chain seq x y z
N MET A 1 20.80 -27.21 29.06
CA MET A 1 20.61 -26.71 27.68
C MET A 1 19.83 -25.40 27.73
N SER A 2 20.49 -24.24 27.81
CA SER A 2 19.78 -22.95 27.76
C SER A 2 19.71 -22.47 26.32
N GLY A 3 18.56 -22.69 25.68
CA GLY A 3 18.25 -22.14 24.36
C GLY A 3 18.19 -20.63 24.45
N ARG A 4 19.31 -19.96 24.17
CA ARG A 4 19.39 -18.50 24.06
C ARG A 4 18.46 -18.05 22.93
N GLY A 5 17.25 -17.61 23.30
CA GLY A 5 16.28 -17.08 22.36
C GLY A 5 16.90 -15.97 21.51
N LYS A 6 16.68 -16.04 20.19
CA LYS A 6 17.07 -15.02 19.19
C LYS A 6 16.28 -13.71 19.41
N GLY A 7 16.39 -13.09 20.58
CA GLY A 7 15.67 -11.88 20.97
C GLY A 7 16.55 -10.76 21.54
N GLY A 8 17.88 -10.92 21.50
CA GLY A 8 18.84 -10.06 22.19
C GLY A 8 19.78 -9.25 21.29
N LYS A 9 19.29 -8.66 20.20
CA LYS A 9 20.02 -7.56 19.51
C LYS A 9 19.17 -6.31 19.65
N SER A 10 19.81 -5.19 20.01
CA SER A 10 19.17 -3.87 20.14
C SER A 10 18.13 -3.69 19.05
N ARG A 11 16.89 -3.40 19.46
CA ARG A 11 15.71 -3.43 18.59
C ARG A 11 15.80 -2.27 17.60
N ALA A 12 16.59 -2.44 16.53
CA ALA A 12 16.57 -1.55 15.39
C ALA A 12 15.11 -1.40 14.96
N LYS A 13 14.68 -0.17 14.66
CA LYS A 13 13.28 0.15 14.36
C LYS A 13 12.79 -0.83 13.29
N ALA A 14 11.84 -1.69 13.66
CA ALA A 14 11.39 -2.75 12.77
C ALA A 14 10.77 -2.11 11.52
N LYS A 15 11.29 -2.44 10.33
CA LYS A 15 10.70 -2.00 9.06
C LYS A 15 9.24 -2.42 9.01
N THR A 16 8.36 -1.49 8.62
CA THR A 16 6.92 -1.75 8.51
C THR A 16 6.62 -2.75 7.40
N ARG A 17 5.48 -3.43 7.46
CA ARG A 17 5.05 -4.36 6.40
C ARG A 17 4.87 -3.66 5.06
N SER A 18 4.35 -2.42 5.06
CA SER A 18 4.26 -1.57 3.87
C SER A 18 5.65 -1.27 3.28
N ALA A 19 6.61 -0.84 4.10
CA ALA A 19 7.97 -0.55 3.64
C ALA A 19 8.71 -1.79 3.11
N ARG A 20 8.41 -2.98 3.63
CA ARG A 20 8.94 -4.24 3.09
C ARG A 20 8.29 -4.65 1.76
N ALA A 21 7.02 -4.30 1.56
CA ALA A 21 6.26 -4.59 0.36
C ALA A 21 6.43 -3.53 -0.74
N GLY A 22 7.04 -2.38 -0.43
CA GLY A 22 7.17 -1.27 -1.38
C GLY A 22 5.88 -0.51 -1.63
N LEU A 23 4.89 -0.63 -0.73
CA LEU A 23 3.57 -0.03 -0.87
C LEU A 23 3.47 1.26 -0.04
N GLN A 24 2.86 2.30 -0.60
CA GLN A 24 2.44 3.49 0.15
C GLN A 24 1.25 3.19 1.04
N PHE A 25 0.36 2.29 0.61
CA PHE A 25 -0.83 1.95 1.37
C PHE A 25 -0.49 1.16 2.66
N PRO A 26 -1.22 1.40 3.76
CA PRO A 26 -0.89 0.84 5.07
C PRO A 26 -1.34 -0.62 5.22
N VAL A 27 -0.51 -1.58 4.78
CA VAL A 27 -0.71 -3.05 4.91
C VAL A 27 -1.09 -3.46 6.33
N GLY A 28 -0.45 -2.85 7.33
CA GLY A 28 -0.73 -3.15 8.74
C GLY A 28 -2.17 -2.82 9.16
N ARG A 29 -2.71 -1.71 8.63
CA ARG A 29 -4.08 -1.27 8.88
C ARG A 29 -5.07 -2.17 8.13
N VAL A 30 -4.80 -2.49 6.86
CA VAL A 30 -5.60 -3.41 6.06
C VAL A 30 -5.76 -4.76 6.76
N HIS A 31 -4.67 -5.34 7.27
CA HIS A 31 -4.75 -6.59 8.03
C HIS A 31 -5.66 -6.51 9.27
N ARG A 32 -5.63 -5.38 10.00
CA ARG A 32 -6.49 -5.18 11.17
C ARG A 32 -7.96 -5.05 10.76
N LEU A 33 -8.24 -4.33 9.67
CA LEU A 33 -9.59 -4.17 9.15
C LEU A 33 -10.17 -5.52 8.68
N LEU A 34 -9.38 -6.35 8.00
CA LEU A 34 -9.81 -7.68 7.57
C LEU A 34 -10.21 -8.58 8.75
N ARG A 35 -9.48 -8.49 9.87
CA ARG A 35 -9.84 -9.23 11.09
C ARG A 35 -11.06 -8.64 11.80
N LYS A 36 -11.18 -7.31 11.86
CA LYS A 36 -12.33 -6.65 12.48
C LYS A 36 -13.62 -6.90 11.70
N GLY A 37 -13.53 -7.04 10.38
CA GLY A 37 -14.68 -7.30 9.51
C GLY A 37 -15.17 -8.75 9.52
N ASN A 38 -14.54 -9.66 10.27
CA ASN A 38 -14.92 -11.08 10.36
C ASN A 38 -15.06 -11.79 8.99
N TYR A 39 -14.30 -11.37 7.97
CA TYR A 39 -14.39 -11.94 6.63
C TYR A 39 -13.91 -13.40 6.55
N ALA A 40 -13.05 -13.82 7.47
CA ALA A 40 -12.58 -15.19 7.62
C ALA A 40 -12.07 -15.41 9.05
N GLU A 41 -12.13 -16.66 9.53
CA GLU A 41 -11.55 -17.05 10.83
C GLU A 41 -10.04 -16.76 10.89
N ARG A 42 -9.34 -16.99 9.77
CA ARG A 42 -7.89 -16.77 9.65
C ARG A 42 -7.59 -15.93 8.41
N VAL A 43 -6.85 -14.86 8.63
CA VAL A 43 -6.32 -14.02 7.55
C VAL A 43 -4.85 -14.35 7.34
N GLY A 44 -4.52 -14.89 6.15
CA GLY A 44 -3.15 -15.20 5.75
C GLY A 44 -2.26 -13.96 5.65
N ALA A 45 -0.96 -14.12 5.84
CA ALA A 45 -0.02 -12.99 5.89
C ALA A 45 0.09 -12.21 4.56
N GLY A 46 -0.12 -12.88 3.42
CA GLY A 46 -0.08 -12.27 2.08
C GLY A 46 -1.36 -11.55 1.68
N ALA A 47 -2.52 -11.93 2.24
CA ALA A 47 -3.82 -11.32 1.93
C ALA A 47 -3.84 -9.78 2.08
N PRO A 48 -3.38 -9.18 3.21
CA PRO A 48 -3.36 -7.73 3.34
C PRO A 48 -2.34 -7.03 2.45
N VAL A 49 -1.30 -7.73 1.97
CA VAL A 49 -0.31 -7.18 1.03
C VAL A 49 -0.93 -7.08 -0.35
N TYR A 50 -1.55 -8.17 -0.81
CA TYR A 50 -2.23 -8.21 -2.11
C TYR A 50 -3.35 -7.16 -2.18
N LEU A 51 -4.21 -7.12 -1.15
CA LEU A 51 -5.30 -6.14 -1.12
C LEU A 51 -4.78 -4.69 -1.08
N ALA A 52 -3.73 -4.41 -0.30
CA ALA A 52 -3.13 -3.08 -0.27
C ALA A 52 -2.54 -2.68 -1.64
N ALA A 53 -1.91 -3.62 -2.35
CA ALA A 53 -1.35 -3.37 -3.68
C ALA A 53 -2.44 -3.06 -4.73
N VAL A 54 -3.52 -3.82 -4.74
CA VAL A 54 -4.64 -3.59 -5.66
C VAL A 54 -5.31 -2.25 -5.39
N LEU A 55 -5.54 -1.90 -4.12
CA LEU A 55 -6.13 -0.61 -3.77
C LEU A 55 -5.22 0.57 -4.14
N GLU A 56 -3.90 0.42 -3.97
CA GLU A 56 -2.93 1.45 -4.36
C GLU A 56 -2.88 1.63 -5.88
N TYR A 57 -2.94 0.53 -6.63
CA TYR A 57 -2.99 0.56 -8.09
C TYR A 57 -4.23 1.31 -8.60
N LEU A 58 -5.42 0.95 -8.11
CA LEU A 58 -6.67 1.60 -8.55
C LEU A 58 -6.67 3.10 -8.24
N ALA A 59 -6.21 3.47 -7.04
CA ALA A 59 -6.08 4.88 -6.67
C ALA A 59 -5.05 5.62 -7.55
N ALA A 60 -3.94 4.97 -7.91
CA ALA A 60 -2.95 5.53 -8.81
C ALA A 60 -3.49 5.69 -10.24
N GLU A 61 -4.28 4.75 -10.75
CA GLU A 61 -4.91 4.86 -12.08
C GLU A 61 -5.85 6.06 -12.18
N GLU A 62 -6.73 6.27 -11.19
CA GLU A 62 -7.65 7.41 -11.18
C GLU A 62 -6.89 8.74 -11.16
N VAL A 63 -5.85 8.82 -10.32
CA VAL A 63 -4.99 10.01 -10.21
C VAL A 63 -4.20 10.23 -11.50
N LEU A 64 -3.64 9.18 -12.11
CA LEU A 64 -2.90 9.28 -13.36
C LEU A 64 -3.82 9.67 -14.51
N PHE A 65 -5.04 9.14 -14.57
CA PHE A 65 -6.03 9.52 -15.57
C PHE A 65 -6.39 10.99 -15.45
N PHE A 66 -6.61 11.49 -14.23
CA PHE A 66 -6.90 12.90 -13.99
C PHE A 66 -5.74 13.82 -14.40
N ILE A 67 -4.51 13.49 -13.99
CA ILE A 67 -3.31 14.26 -14.39
C ILE A 67 -3.10 14.21 -15.90
N PHE A 68 -3.33 13.06 -16.53
CA PHE A 68 -3.23 12.91 -17.98
C PHE A 68 -4.25 13.76 -18.71
N LEU A 69 -5.51 13.80 -18.25
CA LEU A 69 -6.53 14.66 -18.85
C LEU A 69 -6.19 16.15 -18.70
N GLU A 70 -5.76 16.58 -17.51
CA GLU A 70 -5.35 17.97 -17.29
C GLU A 70 -4.15 18.37 -18.18
N TRP A 71 -3.21 17.44 -18.37
CA TRP A 71 -2.08 17.61 -19.28
C TRP A 71 -2.53 17.68 -20.75
N VAL A 72 -3.47 16.84 -21.16
CA VAL A 72 -4.08 16.83 -22.51
C VAL A 72 -4.80 18.16 -22.76
N ASP A 73 -5.63 18.64 -21.85
CA ASP A 73 -6.33 19.92 -21.99
C ASP A 73 -5.34 21.10 -22.08
N SER A 74 -4.29 21.07 -21.27
CA SER A 74 -3.23 22.09 -21.30
C SER A 74 -2.38 22.06 -22.57
N THR A 75 -2.22 20.89 -23.19
CA THR A 75 -1.37 20.73 -24.38
C THR A 75 -2.15 20.88 -25.68
N ILE A 76 -3.42 20.49 -25.72
CA ILE A 76 -4.24 20.45 -26.95
C ILE A 76 -5.16 21.66 -27.08
N TRP A 77 -5.73 22.17 -25.98
CA TRP A 77 -6.71 23.26 -26.03
C TRP A 77 -6.11 24.65 -25.82
N LEU A 78 -5.12 24.79 -24.93
CA LEU A 78 -4.50 26.08 -24.62
C LEU A 78 -3.65 26.74 -25.75
N PRO A 79 -3.11 26.03 -26.77
CA PRO A 79 -2.42 26.69 -27.88
C PRO A 79 -3.34 27.41 -28.87
N LYS A 80 -4.65 27.13 -28.86
CA LYS A 80 -5.62 27.72 -29.80
C LYS A 80 -6.29 29.01 -29.32
N LEU A 81 -5.88 29.52 -28.16
CA LEU A 81 -6.42 30.74 -27.55
C LEU A 81 -5.41 31.91 -27.50
N LYS A 82 -4.30 31.81 -28.23
CA LYS A 82 -3.40 32.93 -28.56
C LYS A 82 -3.43 33.18 -30.06
#